data_AF-A0A7W8T7V1-F1
#
_entry.id   AF-A0A7W8T7V1-F1
#
_cell.length_a   1.000
_cell.length_b   1.000
_cell.length_c   1.000
_cell.angle_alpha   90.00
_cell.angle_beta   90.00
_cell.angle_gamma   90.00
#
_symmetry.space_group_name_H-M   'P 1'
#
loop_
_entity.id
_entity.type
_entity.pdbx_description
1 polymer ?
#
loop_
_entity_poly.entity_id
_entity_poly.type
_entity_poly.pdbx_seq_one_letter_code
_entity_poly.pdbx_strand_id
1 'polypeptide(L)'
;MTPPSLLAALAPRRIAVFRALQLGDMLCAVPALHALRAAAPDAHIALIGLPWARAFVERYAGLVDELIVFPGAVGFPEQPESNHGLPAFFARMRERRFDLAIQLHGSGGIANDLLHQLGACADAGFVQPDEVPREGCFIDWPDALPEPERYLALMSALGAPAHDRRLTFPLTELDLDEYTALRTYHGIEDERLVLVHPGSQLPSRRWPAERFAAVADHLAADGWQIAITGTAAEAPLTCAVLGAMSAPALHLAGATSLGGLAALVAHARLVVCNDTGISHIAAAMASASVVIACGSDTRRWAPLDHARHRVLADYPACRPCMFRDCPYGHPCALNVQVEQVVETAREQLARAPGAQPGAPGSLHEGTVSLSFEDLHHVA
;
A
#
# COMPACT_ATOMS: atom_id res chain seq x y z
N MET A 1 40.48 3.41 8.03
CA MET A 1 39.67 3.79 6.85
C MET A 1 38.57 2.77 6.73
N THR A 2 37.30 3.18 6.78
CA THR A 2 36.17 2.28 6.56
C THR A 2 36.23 1.80 5.11
N PRO A 3 36.09 0.49 4.82
CA PRO A 3 36.05 0.01 3.44
C PRO A 3 34.90 0.71 2.68
N PRO A 4 35.05 0.94 1.36
CA PRO A 4 33.98 1.50 0.55
C PRO A 4 32.75 0.56 0.60
N SER A 5 31.55 1.15 0.59
CA SER A 5 30.31 0.38 0.49
C SER A 5 30.24 -0.39 -0.83
N LEU A 6 29.38 -1.42 -0.91
CA LEU A 6 29.23 -2.20 -2.14
C LEU A 6 28.84 -1.30 -3.32
N LEU A 7 27.89 -0.38 -3.13
CA LEU A 7 27.50 0.56 -4.20
C LEU A 7 28.66 1.46 -4.64
N ALA A 8 29.45 1.98 -3.71
CA ALA A 8 30.60 2.83 -4.04
C ALA A 8 31.72 2.06 -4.76
N ALA A 9 31.95 0.80 -4.37
CA ALA A 9 32.96 -0.04 -5.00
C ALA A 9 32.55 -0.53 -6.39
N LEU A 10 31.27 -0.87 -6.58
CA LEU A 10 30.75 -1.40 -7.82
C LEU A 10 30.42 -0.30 -8.85
N ALA A 11 29.99 0.88 -8.37
CA ALA A 11 29.47 1.98 -9.20
C ALA A 11 28.51 1.49 -10.30
N PRO A 12 27.43 0.77 -9.93
CA PRO A 12 26.61 0.03 -10.89
C PRO A 12 25.91 0.98 -11.87
N ARG A 13 25.92 0.61 -13.15
CA ARG A 13 25.18 1.29 -14.22
C ARG A 13 23.86 0.60 -14.55
N ARG A 14 23.72 -0.69 -14.20
CA ARG A 14 22.52 -1.49 -14.46
C ARG A 14 22.16 -2.27 -13.20
N ILE A 15 21.02 -1.97 -12.61
CA ILE A 15 20.54 -2.59 -11.37
C ILE A 15 19.23 -3.32 -11.65
N ALA A 16 19.11 -4.56 -11.21
CA ALA A 16 17.84 -5.29 -11.17
C ALA A 16 17.31 -5.32 -9.73
N VAL A 17 16.06 -4.92 -9.52
CA VAL A 17 15.36 -5.04 -8.24
C VAL A 17 14.29 -6.10 -8.38
N PHE A 18 14.36 -7.17 -7.59
CA PHE A 18 13.37 -8.25 -7.61
C PHE A 18 12.31 -8.05 -6.52
N ARG A 19 11.07 -7.74 -6.94
CA ARG A 19 9.90 -7.60 -6.05
C ARG A 19 8.60 -7.90 -6.78
N ALA A 20 8.21 -9.17 -6.79
CA ALA A 20 6.96 -9.64 -7.40
C ALA A 20 5.81 -9.73 -6.37
N LEU A 21 5.44 -8.62 -5.73
CA LEU A 21 4.34 -8.55 -4.74
C LEU A 21 3.18 -7.69 -5.23
N GLN A 22 2.12 -7.60 -4.43
CA GLN A 22 0.98 -6.71 -4.69
C GLN A 22 1.30 -5.25 -4.36
N LEU A 23 0.42 -4.33 -4.75
CA LEU A 23 0.63 -2.89 -4.61
C LEU A 23 0.89 -2.43 -3.17
N GLY A 24 0.08 -2.90 -2.20
CA GLY A 24 0.19 -2.47 -0.80
C GLY A 24 1.58 -2.74 -0.24
N ASP A 25 2.11 -3.94 -0.50
CA ASP A 25 3.49 -4.28 -0.21
C ASP A 25 4.46 -3.37 -0.97
N MET A 26 4.25 -3.17 -2.28
CA MET A 26 5.14 -2.36 -3.12
C MET A 26 5.39 -0.95 -2.57
N LEU A 27 4.36 -0.29 -2.01
CA LEU A 27 4.51 1.04 -1.41
C LEU A 27 5.52 1.07 -0.26
N CYS A 28 5.63 -0.01 0.52
CA CYS A 28 6.62 -0.09 1.60
C CYS A 28 8.07 -0.10 1.09
N ALA A 29 8.31 -0.46 -0.17
CA ALA A 29 9.65 -0.43 -0.77
C ALA A 29 10.00 0.93 -1.39
N VAL A 30 9.04 1.85 -1.55
CA VAL A 30 9.26 3.15 -2.20
C VAL A 30 10.36 3.99 -1.52
N PRO A 31 10.44 4.10 -0.17
CA PRO A 31 11.54 4.81 0.48
C PRO A 31 12.92 4.22 0.15
N ALA A 32 13.01 2.89 0.00
CA ALA A 32 14.24 2.22 -0.40
C ALA A 32 14.60 2.52 -1.87
N LEU A 33 13.61 2.59 -2.76
CA LEU A 33 13.84 2.99 -4.16
C LEU A 33 14.32 4.44 -4.28
N HIS A 34 13.79 5.37 -3.45
CA HIS A 34 14.31 6.73 -3.36
C HIS A 34 15.78 6.75 -2.91
N ALA A 35 16.12 6.00 -1.87
CA ALA A 35 17.49 5.90 -1.38
C ALA A 35 18.45 5.32 -2.44
N LEU A 36 18.01 4.26 -3.13
CA LEU A 36 18.78 3.64 -4.21
C LEU A 36 19.02 4.61 -5.37
N ARG A 37 17.97 5.30 -5.84
CA ARG A 37 18.08 6.31 -6.91
C ARG A 37 19.00 7.46 -6.51
N ALA A 38 18.91 7.95 -5.26
CA ALA A 38 19.77 9.01 -4.78
C ALA A 38 21.26 8.59 -4.72
N ALA A 39 21.53 7.34 -4.36
CA ALA A 39 22.89 6.80 -4.30
C ALA A 39 23.46 6.40 -5.67
N ALA A 40 22.61 6.07 -6.64
CA ALA A 40 22.98 5.67 -8.00
C ALA A 40 22.15 6.45 -9.05
N PRO A 41 22.34 7.78 -9.16
CA PRO A 41 21.47 8.64 -9.97
C PRO A 41 21.48 8.29 -11.46
N ASP A 42 22.64 7.88 -11.98
CA ASP A 42 22.83 7.56 -13.41
C ASP A 42 22.62 6.07 -13.75
N ALA A 43 22.27 5.24 -12.76
CA ALA A 43 22.05 3.83 -12.98
C ALA A 43 20.70 3.57 -13.64
N HIS A 44 20.66 2.63 -14.58
CA HIS A 44 19.40 2.09 -15.10
C HIS A 44 18.87 1.04 -14.12
N ILE A 45 17.73 1.32 -13.48
CA ILE A 45 17.08 0.49 -12.47
C ILE A 45 15.88 -0.22 -13.09
N ALA A 46 15.97 -1.54 -13.21
CA ALA A 46 14.90 -2.41 -13.68
C ALA A 46 14.16 -3.04 -12.52
N LEU A 47 12.84 -2.91 -12.46
CA LEU A 47 12.00 -3.66 -11.54
C LEU A 47 11.60 -4.98 -12.19
N ILE A 48 11.98 -6.10 -11.58
CA ILE A 48 11.43 -7.42 -11.88
C ILE A 48 10.21 -7.63 -10.98
N GLY A 49 9.02 -7.60 -11.57
CA GLY A 49 7.75 -7.60 -10.83
C GLY A 49 6.60 -8.26 -11.57
N LEU A 50 5.39 -8.13 -11.01
CA LEU A 50 4.17 -8.67 -11.60
C LEU A 50 3.63 -7.78 -12.74
N PRO A 51 2.75 -8.27 -13.62
CA PRO A 51 2.22 -7.49 -14.75
C PRO A 51 1.58 -6.15 -14.36
N TRP A 52 0.91 -6.08 -13.20
CA TRP A 52 0.27 -4.86 -12.70
C TRP A 52 1.28 -3.72 -12.44
N ALA A 53 2.55 -4.06 -12.16
CA ALA A 53 3.58 -3.09 -11.80
C ALA A 53 3.97 -2.16 -12.96
N ARG A 54 3.36 -2.31 -14.15
CA ARG A 54 3.52 -1.36 -15.26
C ARG A 54 3.06 0.03 -14.85
N ALA A 55 1.85 0.13 -14.31
CA ALA A 55 1.30 1.40 -13.81
C ALA A 55 2.14 1.96 -12.65
N PHE A 56 2.81 1.10 -11.87
CA PHE A 56 3.77 1.53 -10.87
C PHE A 56 5.01 2.14 -11.53
N VAL A 57 5.67 1.45 -12.47
CA VAL A 57 6.87 1.98 -13.13
C VAL A 57 6.58 3.31 -13.85
N GLU A 58 5.44 3.44 -14.52
CA GLU A 58 5.02 4.69 -15.15
C GLU A 58 4.88 5.84 -14.14
N ARG A 59 4.26 5.57 -12.99
CA ARG A 59 4.07 6.55 -11.91
C ARG A 59 5.36 6.93 -11.19
N TYR A 60 6.31 5.99 -11.10
CA TYR A 60 7.60 6.16 -10.43
C TYR A 60 8.76 6.17 -11.44
N ALA A 61 8.55 6.73 -12.63
CA ALA A 61 9.56 6.78 -13.70
C ALA A 61 10.87 7.50 -13.29
N GLY A 62 10.82 8.36 -12.26
CA GLY A 62 12.03 8.98 -11.68
C GLY A 62 12.83 8.05 -10.77
N LEU A 63 12.27 6.91 -10.35
CA LEU A 63 12.91 5.92 -9.47
C LEU A 63 13.27 4.65 -10.24
N VAL A 64 12.37 4.16 -11.09
CA VAL A 64 12.50 2.90 -11.83
C VAL A 64 12.36 3.16 -13.33
N ASP A 65 13.32 2.67 -14.12
CA ASP A 65 13.43 2.98 -15.55
C ASP A 65 12.67 1.97 -16.43
N GLU A 66 12.50 0.73 -15.96
CA GLU A 66 11.76 -0.29 -16.71
C GLU A 66 11.08 -1.32 -15.81
N LEU A 67 10.01 -1.93 -16.33
CA LEU A 67 9.45 -3.16 -15.81
C LEU A 67 9.94 -4.36 -16.62
N ILE A 68 10.41 -5.39 -15.93
CA ILE A 68 10.63 -6.73 -16.45
C ILE A 68 9.60 -7.64 -15.78
N VAL A 69 8.68 -8.20 -16.56
CA VAL A 69 7.64 -9.07 -16.01
C VAL A 69 8.24 -10.42 -15.60
N PHE A 70 8.06 -10.77 -14.33
CA PHE A 70 8.43 -12.06 -13.76
C PHE A 70 7.50 -13.17 -14.31
N PRO A 71 8.03 -14.27 -14.89
CA PRO A 71 7.20 -15.31 -15.51
C PRO A 71 6.49 -16.24 -14.52
N GLY A 72 6.86 -16.18 -13.24
CA GLY A 72 6.38 -17.11 -12.20
C GLY A 72 7.44 -18.12 -11.80
N ALA A 73 7.26 -18.66 -10.61
CA ALA A 73 8.03 -19.77 -10.09
C ALA A 73 7.20 -20.51 -9.04
N VAL A 74 7.54 -21.77 -8.78
CA VAL A 74 7.03 -22.49 -7.60
C VAL A 74 7.53 -21.79 -6.34
N GLY A 75 6.64 -21.56 -5.38
CA GLY A 75 6.88 -20.78 -4.16
C GLY A 75 6.49 -19.30 -4.24
N PHE A 76 5.90 -18.86 -5.37
CA PHE A 76 5.46 -17.47 -5.61
C PHE A 76 3.96 -17.44 -5.92
N PRO A 77 3.08 -17.45 -4.89
CA PRO A 77 1.64 -17.62 -5.06
C PRO A 77 0.92 -16.37 -5.60
N GLU A 78 1.62 -15.25 -5.79
CA GLU A 78 1.04 -14.00 -6.29
C GLU A 78 0.55 -14.09 -7.75
N GLN A 79 0.99 -15.12 -8.47
CA GLN A 79 0.50 -15.49 -9.80
C GLN A 79 0.55 -17.02 -9.96
N PRO A 80 -0.03 -17.61 -11.02
CA PRO A 80 0.01 -19.06 -11.21
C PRO A 80 1.44 -19.61 -11.14
N GLU A 81 1.69 -20.48 -10.16
CA GLU A 81 3.02 -21.02 -9.90
C GLU A 81 3.46 -21.94 -11.05
N SER A 82 4.52 -21.55 -11.75
CA SER A 82 5.08 -22.33 -12.84
C SER A 82 6.54 -21.98 -13.09
N ASN A 83 7.40 -23.00 -13.20
CA ASN A 83 8.81 -22.82 -13.55
C ASN A 83 9.05 -22.82 -15.07
N HIS A 84 8.00 -23.00 -15.89
CA HIS A 84 8.15 -23.20 -17.33
C HIS A 84 8.83 -22.02 -18.05
N GLY A 85 8.53 -20.79 -17.63
CA GLY A 85 9.10 -19.58 -18.23
C GLY A 85 10.51 -19.23 -17.74
N LEU A 86 10.99 -19.83 -16.64
CA LEU A 86 12.24 -19.45 -15.99
C LEU A 86 13.49 -19.63 -16.87
N PRO A 87 13.68 -20.74 -17.60
CA PRO A 87 14.90 -20.92 -18.41
C PRO A 87 15.08 -19.82 -19.47
N ALA A 88 14.01 -19.52 -20.23
CA ALA A 88 14.02 -18.46 -21.23
C ALA A 88 14.16 -17.07 -20.61
N PHE A 89 13.54 -16.85 -19.44
CA PHE A 89 13.67 -15.63 -18.67
C PHE A 89 15.13 -15.40 -18.23
N PHE A 90 15.79 -16.38 -17.61
CA PHE A 90 17.17 -16.23 -17.16
C PHE A 90 18.16 -16.08 -18.31
N ALA A 91 17.96 -16.75 -19.44
CA ALA A 91 18.77 -16.53 -20.64
C ALA A 91 18.74 -15.05 -21.06
N ARG A 92 17.54 -14.46 -21.14
CA ARG A 92 17.34 -13.03 -21.43
C ARG A 92 17.95 -12.12 -20.36
N MET A 93 17.85 -12.48 -19.08
CA MET A 93 18.39 -11.66 -17.98
C MET A 93 19.92 -11.60 -17.99
N ARG A 94 20.60 -12.70 -18.30
CA ARG A 94 22.07 -12.73 -18.41
C ARG A 94 22.58 -11.87 -19.57
N GLU A 95 21.81 -11.76 -20.66
CA GLU A 95 22.10 -10.84 -21.77
C GLU A 95 22.02 -9.37 -21.36
N ARG A 96 21.21 -9.05 -20.33
CA ARG A 96 21.10 -7.69 -19.79
C ARG A 96 22.36 -7.23 -19.06
N ARG A 97 23.23 -8.14 -18.60
CA ARG A 97 24.47 -7.83 -17.86
C ARG A 97 24.24 -6.79 -16.74
N PHE A 98 23.43 -7.17 -15.76
CA PHE A 98 23.25 -6.32 -14.57
C PHE A 98 24.55 -6.29 -13.75
N ASP A 99 24.90 -5.11 -13.24
CA ASP A 99 26.05 -4.98 -12.34
C ASP A 99 25.64 -5.43 -10.94
N LEU A 100 24.42 -5.08 -10.51
CA LEU A 100 23.86 -5.40 -9.20
C LEU A 100 22.45 -5.97 -9.33
N ALA A 101 22.16 -7.07 -8.64
CA ALA A 101 20.80 -7.55 -8.42
C ALA A 101 20.43 -7.42 -6.93
N ILE A 102 19.26 -6.87 -6.64
CA ILE A 102 18.77 -6.60 -5.28
C ILE A 102 17.45 -7.35 -5.08
N GLN A 103 17.43 -8.32 -4.17
CA GLN A 103 16.23 -8.99 -3.73
C GLN A 103 15.52 -8.12 -2.68
N LEU A 104 14.29 -7.70 -2.99
CA LEU A 104 13.37 -7.04 -2.07
C LEU A 104 12.06 -7.84 -2.00
N HIS A 105 12.10 -9.17 -2.11
CA HIS A 105 10.90 -10.03 -2.13
C HIS A 105 10.92 -11.01 -0.94
N GLY A 106 10.34 -10.63 0.20
CA GLY A 106 10.37 -11.46 1.40
C GLY A 106 11.77 -11.63 1.99
N SER A 107 11.96 -12.69 2.77
CA SER A 107 13.12 -12.87 3.67
C SER A 107 14.31 -13.63 3.07
N GLY A 108 14.33 -13.90 1.77
CA GLY A 108 15.40 -14.65 1.09
C GLY A 108 14.94 -16.01 0.54
N GLY A 109 15.74 -17.06 0.73
CA GLY A 109 15.43 -18.42 0.25
C GLY A 109 15.32 -18.51 -1.27
N ILE A 110 14.18 -19.05 -1.77
CA ILE A 110 13.94 -19.26 -3.21
C ILE A 110 14.08 -17.94 -3.99
N ALA A 111 13.73 -16.79 -3.39
CA ALA A 111 13.91 -15.49 -4.04
C ALA A 111 15.38 -15.18 -4.35
N ASN A 112 16.30 -15.56 -3.46
CA ASN A 112 17.73 -15.39 -3.68
C ASN A 112 18.27 -16.38 -4.73
N ASP A 113 17.74 -17.61 -4.77
CA ASP A 113 18.10 -18.59 -5.80
C ASP A 113 17.72 -18.09 -7.20
N LEU A 114 16.53 -17.51 -7.35
CA LEU A 114 16.09 -16.90 -8.60
C LEU A 114 16.89 -15.63 -8.94
N LEU A 115 17.20 -14.80 -7.93
CA LEU A 115 18.02 -13.59 -8.11
C LEU A 115 19.41 -13.94 -8.65
N HIS A 116 20.07 -14.94 -8.07
CA HIS A 116 21.41 -15.35 -8.48
C HIS A 116 21.47 -15.81 -9.95
N GLN A 117 20.40 -16.45 -10.43
CA GLN A 117 20.30 -16.91 -11.82
C GLN A 117 20.24 -15.78 -12.85
N LEU A 118 20.00 -14.53 -12.42
CA LEU A 118 20.08 -13.34 -13.28
C LEU A 118 21.51 -13.11 -13.81
N GLY A 119 22.53 -13.60 -13.10
CA GLY A 119 23.94 -13.48 -13.50
C GLY A 119 24.49 -12.06 -13.39
N ALA A 120 24.09 -11.33 -12.34
CA ALA A 120 24.66 -10.02 -12.04
C ALA A 120 26.10 -10.14 -11.52
N CYS A 121 26.87 -9.06 -11.55
CA CYS A 121 28.23 -9.06 -11.00
C CYS A 121 28.26 -9.16 -9.47
N ALA A 122 27.24 -8.64 -8.79
CA ALA A 122 27.03 -8.79 -7.36
C ALA A 122 25.54 -8.91 -7.05
N ASP A 123 25.24 -9.63 -5.96
CA ASP A 123 23.89 -9.79 -5.44
C ASP A 123 23.76 -9.10 -4.08
N ALA A 124 22.54 -8.68 -3.74
CA ALA A 124 22.18 -8.14 -2.45
C ALA A 124 20.76 -8.51 -2.07
N GLY A 125 20.46 -8.58 -0.79
CA GLY A 125 19.14 -8.97 -0.33
C GLY A 125 19.12 -9.34 1.14
N PHE A 126 18.10 -10.12 1.49
CA PHE A 126 17.93 -10.66 2.83
C PHE A 126 18.23 -12.14 2.87
N VAL A 127 18.67 -12.63 4.02
CA VAL A 127 18.81 -14.06 4.29
C VAL A 127 18.00 -14.45 5.52
N GLN A 128 17.49 -15.68 5.53
CA GLN A 128 16.86 -16.27 6.71
C GLN A 128 17.93 -16.69 7.73
N PRO A 129 17.60 -16.77 9.04
CA PRO A 129 18.58 -17.10 10.08
C PRO A 129 19.39 -18.39 9.85
N ASP A 130 18.80 -19.38 9.16
CA ASP A 130 19.41 -20.68 8.88
C ASP A 130 19.82 -20.84 7.40
N GLU A 131 19.80 -19.77 6.62
CA GLU A 131 20.22 -19.80 5.21
C GLU A 131 21.75 -19.77 5.09
N VAL A 132 22.29 -20.51 4.11
CA VAL A 132 23.73 -20.52 3.84
C VAL A 132 24.18 -19.10 3.45
N PRO A 133 25.29 -18.59 4.01
CA PRO A 133 25.82 -17.28 3.64
C PRO A 133 26.02 -17.16 2.12
N ARG A 134 25.59 -16.03 1.56
CA ARG A 134 25.70 -15.72 0.14
C ARG A 134 26.77 -14.66 -0.10
N GLU A 135 27.48 -14.78 -1.22
CA GLU A 135 28.42 -13.75 -1.67
C GLU A 135 27.66 -12.49 -2.09
N GLY A 136 28.18 -11.31 -1.72
CA GLY A 136 27.55 -10.02 -1.99
C GLY A 136 27.17 -9.28 -0.71
N CYS A 137 26.11 -8.47 -0.77
CA CYS A 137 25.61 -7.70 0.39
C CYS A 137 24.27 -8.28 0.88
N PHE A 138 24.36 -9.27 1.76
CA PHE A 138 23.20 -9.86 2.40
C PHE A 138 23.16 -9.52 3.89
N ILE A 139 21.98 -9.18 4.39
CA ILE A 139 21.74 -8.98 5.81
C ILE A 139 20.65 -9.93 6.30
N ASP A 140 20.69 -10.28 7.58
CA ASP A 140 19.63 -11.06 8.21
C ASP A 140 18.29 -10.34 8.07
N TRP A 141 17.22 -11.10 7.78
CA TRP A 141 15.87 -10.55 7.71
C TRP A 141 15.48 -9.90 9.05
N PRO A 142 15.30 -8.56 9.12
CA PRO A 142 15.09 -7.88 10.39
C PRO A 142 13.60 -7.93 10.77
N ASP A 143 13.16 -9.07 11.29
CA ASP A 143 11.74 -9.36 11.53
C ASP A 143 11.09 -8.40 12.54
N ALA A 144 11.87 -7.84 13.46
CA ALA A 144 11.36 -6.88 14.45
C ALA A 144 11.09 -5.47 13.88
N LEU A 145 11.56 -5.15 12.67
CA LEU A 145 11.38 -3.82 12.08
C LEU A 145 10.05 -3.69 11.33
N PRO A 146 9.46 -2.49 11.30
CA PRO A 146 8.38 -2.15 10.39
C PRO A 146 8.75 -2.45 8.93
N GLU A 147 7.76 -2.76 8.10
CA GLU A 147 7.99 -3.24 6.74
C GLU A 147 8.87 -2.28 5.89
N PRO A 148 8.65 -0.95 5.86
CA PRO A 148 9.54 -0.04 5.12
C PRO A 148 10.97 0.00 5.68
N GLU A 149 11.11 -0.11 7.01
CA GLU A 149 12.40 -0.05 7.70
C GLU A 149 13.30 -1.23 7.37
N ARG A 150 12.73 -2.39 7.05
CA ARG A 150 13.51 -3.56 6.60
C ARG A 150 14.27 -3.25 5.33
N TYR A 151 13.59 -2.65 4.36
CA TYR A 151 14.19 -2.28 3.07
C TYR A 151 15.21 -1.15 3.24
N LEU A 152 14.93 -0.19 4.12
CA LEU A 152 15.90 0.86 4.47
C LEU A 152 17.16 0.31 5.16
N ALA A 153 17.04 -0.73 5.98
CA ALA A 153 18.19 -1.40 6.58
C ALA A 153 19.11 -2.01 5.51
N LEU A 154 18.54 -2.67 4.49
CA LEU A 154 19.31 -3.18 3.36
C LEU A 154 19.95 -2.07 2.54
N MET A 155 19.22 -0.96 2.28
CA MET A 155 19.80 0.19 1.58
C MET A 155 20.97 0.79 2.36
N SER A 156 20.86 0.89 3.69
CA SER A 156 21.96 1.32 4.56
C SER A 156 23.19 0.40 4.44
N ALA A 157 22.99 -0.93 4.47
CA ALA A 157 24.06 -1.91 4.30
C ALA A 157 24.74 -1.83 2.92
N LEU A 158 23.98 -1.51 1.87
CA LEU A 158 24.49 -1.26 0.52
C LEU A 158 25.29 0.05 0.40
N GLY A 159 25.18 0.95 1.38
CA GLY A 159 25.77 2.29 1.36
C GLY A 159 24.86 3.36 0.73
N ALA A 160 23.56 3.11 0.67
CA ALA A 160 22.52 4.05 0.25
C ALA A 160 21.58 4.39 1.43
N PRO A 161 22.05 5.05 2.50
CA PRO A 161 21.16 5.42 3.61
C PRO A 161 20.06 6.38 3.14
N ALA A 162 18.81 6.12 3.52
CA ALA A 162 17.69 6.98 3.17
C ALA A 162 17.71 8.30 3.95
N HIS A 163 17.37 9.39 3.26
CA HIS A 163 17.15 10.70 3.85
C HIS A 163 15.67 10.97 4.17
N ASP A 164 14.76 10.34 3.43
CA ASP A 164 13.32 10.40 3.65
C ASP A 164 12.77 8.98 3.84
N ARG A 165 11.96 8.82 4.87
CA ARG A 165 11.39 7.53 5.31
C ARG A 165 9.90 7.45 4.97
N ARG A 166 9.32 8.54 4.45
CA ARG A 166 7.91 8.63 4.11
C ARG A 166 7.61 7.79 2.89
N LEU A 167 6.48 7.11 2.93
CA LEU A 167 5.87 6.58 1.72
C LEU A 167 5.44 7.78 0.85
N THR A 168 5.51 7.62 -0.46
CA THR A 168 5.06 8.64 -1.41
C THR A 168 4.30 7.94 -2.52
N PHE A 169 3.21 8.54 -2.99
CA PHE A 169 2.49 8.09 -4.17
C PHE A 169 2.29 9.30 -5.08
N PRO A 170 3.12 9.48 -6.13
CA PRO A 170 3.01 10.64 -7.01
C PRO A 170 1.64 10.67 -7.68
N LEU A 171 0.87 11.75 -7.52
CA LEU A 171 -0.35 11.97 -8.30
C LEU A 171 0.03 12.55 -9.67
N THR A 172 -0.66 12.07 -10.70
CA THR A 172 -0.58 12.55 -12.08
C THR A 172 -1.73 13.51 -12.37
N GLU A 173 -1.65 14.23 -13.49
CA GLU A 173 -2.74 15.10 -13.94
C GLU A 173 -4.03 14.30 -14.15
N LEU A 174 -3.94 13.09 -14.72
CA LEU A 174 -5.10 12.20 -14.91
C LEU A 174 -5.81 11.86 -13.59
N ASP A 175 -5.06 11.64 -12.51
CA ASP A 175 -5.66 11.31 -11.22
C ASP A 175 -6.41 12.51 -10.62
N LEU A 176 -5.89 13.73 -10.85
CA LEU A 176 -6.50 14.97 -10.40
C LEU A 176 -7.72 15.34 -11.24
N ASP A 177 -7.70 15.06 -12.54
CA ASP A 177 -8.84 15.20 -13.42
C ASP A 177 -9.97 14.24 -13.04
N GLU A 178 -9.63 12.97 -12.76
CA GLU A 178 -10.57 11.97 -12.25
C GLU A 178 -11.20 12.42 -10.92
N TYR A 179 -10.38 12.91 -9.98
CA TYR A 179 -10.87 13.48 -8.73
C TYR A 179 -11.81 14.68 -8.95
N THR A 180 -11.46 15.60 -9.85
CA THR A 180 -12.27 16.79 -10.16
C THR A 180 -13.63 16.39 -10.75
N ALA A 181 -13.65 15.38 -11.62
CA ALA A 181 -14.88 14.82 -12.16
C ALA A 181 -15.76 14.18 -11.08
N LEU A 182 -15.18 13.33 -10.22
CA LEU A 182 -15.87 12.72 -9.08
C LEU A 182 -16.43 13.77 -8.13
N ARG A 183 -15.63 14.80 -7.83
CA ARG A 183 -16.02 15.90 -6.95
C ARG A 183 -17.21 16.66 -7.48
N THR A 184 -17.19 16.98 -8.76
CA THR A 184 -18.29 17.71 -9.42
C THR A 184 -19.56 16.85 -9.49
N TYR A 185 -19.41 15.58 -9.87
CA TYR A 185 -20.54 14.68 -10.08
C TYR A 185 -21.25 14.30 -8.77
N HIS A 186 -20.48 14.03 -7.72
CA HIS A 186 -21.01 13.60 -6.42
C HIS A 186 -21.20 14.74 -5.40
N GLY A 187 -20.86 15.98 -5.75
CA GLY A 187 -20.89 17.11 -4.84
C GLY A 187 -19.96 16.92 -3.64
N ILE A 188 -18.71 16.50 -3.90
CA ILE A 188 -17.71 16.30 -2.84
C ILE A 188 -17.25 17.65 -2.29
N GLU A 189 -17.24 17.76 -0.97
CA GLU A 189 -16.81 18.92 -0.21
C GLU A 189 -15.54 18.54 0.59
N ASP A 190 -14.39 18.89 0.03
CA ASP A 190 -13.05 18.58 0.55
C ASP A 190 -12.90 18.91 2.05
N GLU A 191 -13.50 20.02 2.49
CA GLU A 191 -13.42 20.51 3.87
C GLU A 191 -14.10 19.58 4.88
N ARG A 192 -15.02 18.72 4.43
CA ARG A 192 -15.76 17.79 5.28
C ARG A 192 -15.74 16.34 4.82
N LEU A 193 -14.94 16.00 3.81
CA LEU A 193 -14.87 14.64 3.28
C LEU A 193 -14.20 13.67 4.27
N VAL A 194 -14.91 12.60 4.61
CA VAL A 194 -14.38 11.44 5.34
C VAL A 194 -14.59 10.19 4.49
N LEU A 195 -13.52 9.45 4.25
CA LEU A 195 -13.56 8.19 3.52
C LEU A 195 -13.70 7.03 4.50
N VAL A 196 -14.62 6.12 4.20
CA VAL A 196 -14.73 4.83 4.89
C VAL A 196 -14.42 3.72 3.88
N HIS A 197 -13.44 2.89 4.19
CA HIS A 197 -13.00 1.79 3.34
C HIS A 197 -13.05 0.47 4.11
N PRO A 198 -14.17 -0.27 4.01
CA PRO A 198 -14.38 -1.52 4.75
C PRO A 198 -13.63 -2.72 4.13
N GLY A 199 -13.03 -2.53 2.96
CA GLY A 199 -12.38 -3.58 2.16
C GLY A 199 -11.15 -4.21 2.81
N SER A 200 -10.87 -5.44 2.39
CA SER A 200 -9.63 -6.20 2.67
C SER A 200 -9.61 -7.48 1.84
N GLN A 201 -8.45 -7.90 1.35
CA GLN A 201 -8.32 -9.13 0.57
C GLN A 201 -8.74 -10.38 1.37
N LEU A 202 -8.38 -10.44 2.65
CA LEU A 202 -8.75 -11.54 3.54
C LEU A 202 -10.02 -11.19 4.33
N PRO A 203 -11.10 -11.99 4.25
CA PRO A 203 -12.31 -11.76 5.04
C PRO A 203 -12.03 -11.68 6.54
N SER A 204 -11.12 -12.51 7.06
CA SER A 204 -10.66 -12.47 8.46
C SER A 204 -10.08 -11.13 8.93
N ARG A 205 -9.61 -10.30 8.00
CA ARG A 205 -9.01 -8.99 8.25
C ARG A 205 -10.00 -7.83 8.12
N ARG A 206 -11.29 -8.11 7.96
CA ARG A 206 -12.34 -7.09 7.86
C ARG A 206 -13.00 -6.88 9.20
N TRP A 207 -13.07 -5.62 9.64
CA TRP A 207 -13.97 -5.24 10.72
C TRP A 207 -15.44 -5.32 10.24
N PRO A 208 -16.41 -5.66 11.11
CA PRO A 208 -17.81 -5.86 10.69
C PRO A 208 -18.41 -4.64 9.98
N ALA A 209 -19.22 -4.90 8.95
CA ALA A 209 -19.83 -3.85 8.13
C ALA A 209 -20.75 -2.92 8.95
N GLU A 210 -21.51 -3.48 9.87
CA GLU A 210 -22.43 -2.76 10.76
C GLU A 210 -21.67 -1.81 11.70
N ARG A 211 -20.44 -2.15 12.06
CA ARG A 211 -19.60 -1.28 12.89
C ARG A 211 -19.01 -0.12 12.08
N PHE A 212 -18.60 -0.37 10.83
CA PHE A 212 -18.26 0.72 9.91
C PHE A 212 -19.46 1.66 9.68
N ALA A 213 -20.66 1.11 9.50
CA ALA A 213 -21.89 1.87 9.35
C ALA A 213 -22.16 2.76 10.59
N ALA A 214 -22.03 2.20 11.79
CA ALA A 214 -22.20 2.97 13.03
C ALA A 214 -21.19 4.11 13.16
N VAL A 215 -19.91 3.87 12.84
CA VAL A 215 -18.89 4.94 12.81
C VAL A 215 -19.27 6.03 11.80
N ALA A 216 -19.66 5.62 10.60
CA ALA A 216 -20.07 6.53 9.54
C ALA A 216 -21.27 7.39 9.95
N ASP A 217 -22.30 6.80 10.57
CA ASP A 217 -23.48 7.51 11.06
C ASP A 217 -23.12 8.53 12.15
N HIS A 218 -22.23 8.18 13.09
CA HIS A 218 -21.75 9.11 14.10
C HIS A 218 -21.03 10.32 13.49
N LEU A 219 -20.16 10.09 12.50
CA LEU A 219 -19.44 11.17 11.84
C LEU A 219 -20.36 12.00 10.92
N ALA A 220 -21.32 11.37 10.25
CA ALA A 220 -22.33 12.10 9.50
C ALA A 220 -23.19 13.02 10.39
N ALA A 221 -23.56 12.54 11.59
CA ALA A 221 -24.28 13.35 12.58
C ALA A 221 -23.46 14.56 13.07
N ASP A 222 -22.13 14.44 13.10
CA ASP A 222 -21.20 15.53 13.41
C ASP A 222 -21.00 16.51 12.24
N GLY A 223 -21.64 16.28 11.08
CA GLY A 223 -21.61 17.16 9.90
C GLY A 223 -20.61 16.77 8.81
N TRP A 224 -19.93 15.62 8.93
CA TRP A 224 -18.98 15.14 7.92
C TRP A 224 -19.70 14.54 6.71
N GLN A 225 -19.13 14.73 5.51
CA GLN A 225 -19.58 14.04 4.31
C GLN A 225 -18.89 12.69 4.20
N ILE A 226 -19.68 11.63 4.28
CA ILE A 226 -19.16 10.27 4.23
C ILE A 226 -19.13 9.78 2.78
N ALA A 227 -18.00 9.22 2.37
CA ALA A 227 -17.89 8.45 1.14
C ALA A 227 -17.39 7.03 1.42
N ILE A 228 -18.17 6.03 1.00
CA ILE A 228 -17.81 4.62 1.09
C ILE A 228 -17.03 4.24 -0.16
N THR A 229 -15.78 3.83 0.02
CA THR A 229 -14.87 3.42 -1.07
C THR A 229 -14.63 1.91 -1.04
N GLY A 230 -14.20 1.36 -2.16
CA GLY A 230 -13.95 -0.06 -2.33
C GLY A 230 -13.65 -0.39 -3.79
N THR A 231 -13.19 -1.60 -4.05
CA THR A 231 -13.14 -2.11 -5.43
C THR A 231 -14.53 -2.52 -5.91
N ALA A 232 -14.72 -2.66 -7.23
CA ALA A 232 -15.98 -3.17 -7.79
C ALA A 232 -16.34 -4.57 -7.25
N ALA A 233 -15.33 -5.41 -6.98
CA ALA A 233 -15.51 -6.74 -6.39
C ALA A 233 -15.98 -6.69 -4.92
N GLU A 234 -15.79 -5.55 -4.23
CA GLU A 234 -16.23 -5.32 -2.86
C GLU A 234 -17.62 -4.67 -2.79
N ALA A 235 -18.31 -4.51 -3.93
CA ALA A 235 -19.66 -3.95 -3.97
C ALA A 235 -20.61 -4.60 -2.93
N PRO A 236 -20.69 -5.95 -2.77
CA PRO A 236 -21.54 -6.55 -1.74
C PRO A 236 -21.22 -6.09 -0.31
N LEU A 237 -19.94 -5.91 0.01
CA LEU A 237 -19.48 -5.44 1.31
C LEU A 237 -19.84 -3.96 1.54
N THR A 238 -19.56 -3.11 0.55
CA THR A 238 -19.88 -1.68 0.64
C THR A 238 -21.39 -1.42 0.69
N CYS A 239 -22.19 -2.21 -0.03
CA CYS A 239 -23.65 -2.17 0.06
C CYS A 239 -24.15 -2.65 1.43
N ALA A 240 -23.49 -3.63 2.07
CA ALA A 240 -23.85 -4.06 3.42
C ALA A 240 -23.58 -2.94 4.45
N VAL A 241 -22.50 -2.17 4.30
CA VAL A 241 -22.26 -0.97 5.12
C VAL A 241 -23.38 0.05 4.90
N LEU A 242 -23.65 0.43 3.64
CA LEU A 242 -24.69 1.41 3.31
C LEU A 242 -26.08 0.98 3.78
N GLY A 243 -26.42 -0.31 3.66
CA GLY A 243 -27.70 -0.85 4.12
C GLY A 243 -27.87 -0.89 5.64
N ALA A 244 -26.77 -0.82 6.39
CA ALA A 244 -26.78 -0.72 7.86
C ALA A 244 -26.69 0.73 8.36
N MET A 245 -26.40 1.69 7.48
CA MET A 245 -26.35 3.11 7.82
C MET A 245 -27.75 3.72 7.90
N SER A 246 -27.89 4.74 8.73
CA SER A 246 -29.08 5.58 8.83
C SER A 246 -28.92 6.90 8.08
N ALA A 247 -27.70 7.43 8.01
CA ALA A 247 -27.37 8.63 7.27
C ALA A 247 -27.03 8.31 5.79
N PRO A 248 -27.29 9.23 4.84
CA PRO A 248 -26.83 9.07 3.48
C PRO A 248 -25.30 9.14 3.41
N ALA A 249 -24.71 8.43 2.45
CA ALA A 249 -23.30 8.51 2.13
C ALA A 249 -23.10 8.37 0.62
N LEU A 250 -21.99 8.89 0.11
CA LEU A 250 -21.57 8.69 -1.27
C LEU A 250 -21.09 7.25 -1.45
N HIS A 251 -21.55 6.57 -2.49
CA HIS A 251 -21.08 5.23 -2.84
C HIS A 251 -20.09 5.31 -3.99
N LEU A 252 -18.80 5.19 -3.69
CA LEU A 252 -17.70 5.30 -4.66
C LEU A 252 -17.01 3.96 -4.92
N ALA A 253 -17.62 2.84 -4.53
CA ALA A 253 -17.01 1.53 -4.72
C ALA A 253 -16.94 1.19 -6.22
N GLY A 254 -15.75 0.91 -6.73
CA GLY A 254 -15.51 0.67 -8.15
C GLY A 254 -15.62 1.92 -9.04
N ALA A 255 -15.87 3.10 -8.47
CA ALA A 255 -15.96 4.35 -9.21
C ALA A 255 -14.60 5.05 -9.40
N THR A 256 -13.52 4.45 -8.89
CA THR A 256 -12.19 5.07 -8.85
C THR A 256 -11.14 4.13 -9.41
N SER A 257 -10.23 4.66 -10.22
CA SER A 257 -8.92 4.05 -10.41
C SER A 257 -8.11 4.07 -9.10
N LEU A 258 -6.98 3.38 -9.06
CA LEU A 258 -6.07 3.50 -7.92
C LEU A 258 -5.58 4.94 -7.71
N GLY A 259 -5.32 5.63 -8.81
CA GLY A 259 -4.86 7.01 -8.81
C GLY A 259 -5.95 7.96 -8.34
N GLY A 260 -7.17 7.81 -8.85
CA GLY A 260 -8.35 8.54 -8.37
C GLY A 260 -8.64 8.29 -6.89
N LEU A 261 -8.47 7.06 -6.40
CA LEU A 261 -8.57 6.77 -4.96
C LEU A 261 -7.48 7.50 -4.16
N ALA A 262 -6.23 7.52 -4.64
CA ALA A 262 -5.16 8.25 -3.98
C ALA A 262 -5.43 9.76 -3.95
N ALA A 263 -5.96 10.33 -5.04
CA ALA A 263 -6.38 11.73 -5.11
C ALA A 263 -7.55 12.02 -4.14
N LEU A 264 -8.58 11.18 -4.09
CA LEU A 264 -9.64 11.27 -3.07
C LEU A 264 -9.07 11.25 -1.64
N VAL A 265 -8.14 10.35 -1.36
CA VAL A 265 -7.47 10.25 -0.06
C VAL A 265 -6.69 11.53 0.24
N ALA A 266 -5.98 12.11 -0.73
CA ALA A 266 -5.21 13.35 -0.56
C ALA A 266 -6.09 14.55 -0.17
N HIS A 267 -7.34 14.57 -0.63
CA HIS A 267 -8.29 15.65 -0.36
C HIS A 267 -9.18 15.40 0.87
N ALA A 268 -9.30 14.15 1.32
CA ALA A 268 -10.09 13.79 2.49
C ALA A 268 -9.47 14.29 3.81
N ARG A 269 -10.33 14.62 4.78
CA ARG A 269 -9.93 14.99 6.15
C ARG A 269 -9.60 13.79 7.01
N LEU A 270 -10.19 12.63 6.72
CA LEU A 270 -9.90 11.39 7.41
C LEU A 270 -10.20 10.18 6.53
N VAL A 271 -9.39 9.13 6.67
CA VAL A 271 -9.68 7.79 6.16
C VAL A 271 -9.89 6.83 7.32
N VAL A 272 -11.06 6.19 7.41
CA VAL A 272 -11.35 5.09 8.34
C VAL A 272 -11.33 3.78 7.55
N CYS A 273 -10.41 2.88 7.87
CA CYS A 273 -10.18 1.69 7.04
C CYS A 273 -9.65 0.50 7.84
N ASN A 274 -9.67 -0.69 7.25
CA ASN A 274 -8.87 -1.80 7.77
C ASN A 274 -7.37 -1.60 7.45
N ASP A 275 -6.51 -2.36 8.12
CA ASP A 275 -5.07 -2.45 7.82
C ASP A 275 -4.79 -3.16 6.48
N THR A 276 -4.97 -2.43 5.37
CA THR A 276 -4.89 -2.89 3.98
C THR A 276 -4.19 -1.86 3.11
N GLY A 277 -4.11 -2.08 1.78
CA GLY A 277 -3.44 -1.18 0.85
C GLY A 277 -3.84 0.30 0.97
N ILE A 278 -5.10 0.62 1.32
CA ILE A 278 -5.53 2.01 1.49
C ILE A 278 -4.88 2.69 2.71
N SER A 279 -4.51 1.95 3.76
CA SER A 279 -3.79 2.51 4.91
C SER A 279 -2.40 3.02 4.48
N HIS A 280 -1.73 2.29 3.58
CA HIS A 280 -0.47 2.70 2.98
C HIS A 280 -0.64 3.87 2.00
N ILE A 281 -1.76 3.93 1.25
CA ILE A 281 -2.07 5.11 0.42
C ILE A 281 -2.30 6.35 1.28
N ALA A 282 -3.04 6.24 2.39
CA ALA A 282 -3.22 7.34 3.34
C ALA A 282 -1.88 7.82 3.92
N ALA A 283 -0.97 6.88 4.25
CA ALA A 283 0.40 7.21 4.65
C ALA A 283 1.19 7.91 3.53
N ALA A 284 1.05 7.45 2.30
CA ALA A 284 1.73 8.01 1.14
C ALA A 284 1.22 9.41 0.75
N MET A 285 -0.06 9.70 1.01
CA MET A 285 -0.71 11.00 0.79
C MET A 285 -0.57 11.94 1.99
N ALA A 286 -0.02 11.46 3.11
CA ALA A 286 0.00 12.18 4.38
C ALA A 286 -1.40 12.61 4.87
N SER A 287 -2.44 11.84 4.54
CA SER A 287 -3.81 12.04 5.00
C SER A 287 -4.04 11.32 6.32
N ALA A 288 -4.71 11.99 7.28
CA ALA A 288 -5.00 11.38 8.57
C ALA A 288 -5.82 10.10 8.41
N SER A 289 -5.55 9.09 9.24
CA SER A 289 -6.31 7.85 9.20
C SER A 289 -6.54 7.22 10.57
N VAL A 290 -7.67 6.53 10.69
CA VAL A 290 -7.94 5.55 11.74
C VAL A 290 -7.96 4.17 11.08
N VAL A 291 -6.99 3.33 11.45
CA VAL A 291 -6.77 2.02 10.85
C VAL A 291 -7.18 0.95 11.86
N ILE A 292 -8.14 0.11 11.50
CA ILE A 292 -8.58 -1.02 12.29
C ILE A 292 -7.77 -2.25 11.87
N ALA A 293 -6.92 -2.74 12.76
CA ALA A 293 -6.00 -3.83 12.45
C ALA A 293 -6.54 -5.16 12.99
N CYS A 294 -7.21 -5.93 12.13
CA CYS A 294 -7.77 -7.23 12.44
C CYS A 294 -6.75 -8.35 12.11
N GLY A 295 -6.11 -8.93 13.12
CA GLY A 295 -5.23 -10.10 12.97
C GLY A 295 -3.85 -9.85 12.34
N SER A 296 -3.58 -8.67 11.77
CA SER A 296 -2.26 -8.29 11.22
C SER A 296 -1.19 -8.10 12.30
N ASP A 297 0.11 -8.16 11.96
CA ASP A 297 1.16 -7.70 12.89
C ASP A 297 1.30 -6.18 12.79
N THR A 298 0.80 -5.45 13.80
CA THR A 298 0.85 -3.98 13.81
C THR A 298 2.24 -3.42 14.00
N ARG A 299 3.19 -4.17 14.56
CA ARG A 299 4.60 -3.74 14.65
C ARG A 299 5.24 -3.70 13.26
N ARG A 300 4.75 -4.55 12.37
CA ARG A 300 5.24 -4.69 10.99
C ARG A 300 4.52 -3.74 10.03
N TRP A 301 3.19 -3.69 10.07
CA TRP A 301 2.39 -3.06 9.01
C TRP A 301 1.83 -1.67 9.35
N ALA A 302 1.83 -1.26 10.61
CA ALA A 302 1.34 0.06 10.98
C ALA A 302 2.16 1.16 10.28
N PRO A 303 1.51 2.22 9.76
CA PRO A 303 2.22 3.40 9.28
C PRO A 303 3.11 4.00 10.37
N LEU A 304 4.29 4.50 9.97
CA LEU A 304 5.32 5.00 10.89
C LEU A 304 4.90 6.27 11.64
N ASP A 305 4.12 7.15 11.00
CA ASP A 305 3.57 8.36 11.65
C ASP A 305 2.32 7.98 12.46
N HIS A 306 2.54 7.44 13.66
CA HIS A 306 1.47 7.05 14.59
C HIS A 306 0.65 8.22 15.13
N ALA A 307 1.09 9.48 14.93
CA ALA A 307 0.32 10.65 15.34
C ALA A 307 -0.79 10.94 14.32
N ARG A 308 -0.47 10.79 13.03
CA ARG A 308 -1.40 10.97 11.90
C ARG A 308 -2.22 9.72 11.57
N HIS A 309 -1.65 8.54 11.81
CA HIS A 309 -2.28 7.26 11.50
C HIS A 309 -2.48 6.49 12.81
N ARG A 310 -3.69 6.57 13.35
CA ARG A 310 -4.06 5.88 14.59
C ARG A 310 -4.46 4.46 14.27
N VAL A 311 -3.66 3.51 14.76
CA VAL A 311 -3.96 2.08 14.57
C VAL A 311 -4.64 1.53 15.82
N LEU A 312 -5.84 1.00 15.65
CA LEU A 312 -6.64 0.39 16.70
C LEU A 312 -6.63 -1.13 16.52
N ALA A 313 -6.24 -1.84 17.59
CA ALA A 313 -5.98 -3.26 17.55
C ALA A 313 -6.23 -3.92 18.90
N ASP A 314 -6.82 -5.12 18.87
CA ASP A 314 -6.78 -6.06 20.00
C ASP A 314 -5.78 -7.19 19.73
N TYR A 315 -5.24 -7.81 20.79
CA TYR A 315 -4.12 -8.75 20.72
C TYR A 315 -4.47 -10.13 21.32
N PRO A 316 -5.43 -10.87 20.72
CA PRO A 316 -5.70 -12.24 21.14
C PRO A 316 -4.52 -13.16 20.79
N ALA A 317 -4.43 -14.31 21.47
CA ALA A 317 -3.31 -15.25 21.31
C ALA A 317 -3.10 -15.78 19.88
N CYS A 318 -4.13 -15.72 19.01
CA CYS A 318 -4.01 -16.13 17.62
C CYS A 318 -3.33 -15.09 16.71
N ARG A 319 -3.03 -13.88 17.21
CA ARG A 319 -2.42 -12.79 16.43
C ARG A 319 -0.88 -12.87 16.46
N PRO A 320 -0.17 -12.66 15.33
CA PRO A 320 -0.70 -12.42 13.98
C PRO A 320 -1.20 -13.71 13.31
N CYS A 321 -2.21 -13.59 12.44
CA CYS A 321 -2.74 -14.73 11.68
C CYS A 321 -2.95 -14.43 10.20
N MET A 322 -3.05 -15.51 9.41
CA MET A 322 -3.24 -15.49 7.95
C MET A 322 -4.43 -16.36 7.50
N PHE A 323 -5.33 -16.72 8.42
CA PHE A 323 -6.53 -17.49 8.06
C PHE A 323 -7.40 -16.69 7.08
N ARG A 324 -7.96 -17.33 6.05
CA ARG A 324 -8.98 -16.69 5.19
C ARG A 324 -10.27 -16.43 5.96
N ASP A 325 -10.74 -17.48 6.63
CA ASP A 325 -11.95 -17.50 7.47
C ASP A 325 -11.52 -17.74 8.93
N CYS A 326 -11.97 -16.90 9.87
CA CYS A 326 -11.48 -16.95 11.26
C CYS A 326 -12.09 -18.14 12.02
N PRO A 327 -11.27 -19.05 12.58
CA PRO A 327 -11.80 -20.15 13.40
C PRO A 327 -12.04 -19.76 14.87
N TYR A 328 -11.73 -18.52 15.25
CA TYR A 328 -11.73 -18.06 16.65
C TYR A 328 -12.82 -17.02 16.97
N GLY A 329 -13.74 -16.74 16.02
CA GLY A 329 -14.84 -15.79 16.24
C GLY A 329 -14.43 -14.31 16.23
N HIS A 330 -13.30 -13.98 15.59
CA HIS A 330 -12.82 -12.60 15.39
C HIS A 330 -12.68 -11.70 16.64
N PRO A 331 -12.12 -12.16 17.79
CA PRO A 331 -11.88 -11.28 18.94
C PRO A 331 -11.03 -10.06 18.57
N CYS A 332 -10.06 -10.22 17.68
CA CYS A 332 -9.22 -9.12 17.17
C CYS A 332 -10.00 -8.00 16.48
N ALA A 333 -11.19 -8.27 15.95
CA ALA A 333 -12.07 -7.29 15.32
C ALA A 333 -13.17 -6.85 16.30
N LEU A 334 -13.80 -7.80 17.00
CA LEU A 334 -14.95 -7.54 17.87
C LEU A 334 -14.61 -6.81 19.17
N ASN A 335 -13.37 -6.89 19.63
CA ASN A 335 -12.91 -6.18 20.83
C ASN A 335 -12.59 -4.69 20.55
N VAL A 336 -12.34 -4.31 19.29
CA VAL A 336 -12.23 -2.90 18.89
C VAL A 336 -13.65 -2.32 18.77
N GLN A 337 -14.05 -1.49 19.74
CA GLN A 337 -15.41 -0.96 19.86
C GLN A 337 -15.66 0.23 18.92
N VAL A 338 -16.92 0.44 18.54
CA VAL A 338 -17.32 1.56 17.67
C VAL A 338 -16.97 2.90 18.32
N GLU A 339 -17.22 3.04 19.61
CA GLU A 339 -16.99 4.25 20.39
C GLU A 339 -15.51 4.64 20.36
N GLN A 340 -14.61 3.66 20.51
CA GLN A 340 -13.16 3.87 20.44
C GLN A 340 -12.75 4.41 19.07
N VAL A 341 -13.33 3.88 17.99
CA VAL A 341 -13.06 4.33 16.61
C VAL A 341 -13.60 5.75 16.40
N VAL A 342 -14.83 6.04 16.85
CA VAL A 342 -15.45 7.37 16.72
C VAL A 342 -14.67 8.44 17.49
N GLU A 343 -14.31 8.16 18.75
CA GLU A 343 -13.50 9.09 19.57
C GLU A 343 -12.16 9.38 18.91
N THR A 344 -11.47 8.32 18.46
CA THR A 344 -10.18 8.48 17.75
C THR A 344 -10.34 9.26 16.44
N ALA A 345 -11.42 9.02 15.69
CA ALA A 345 -11.71 9.73 14.46
C ALA A 345 -11.96 11.22 14.71
N ARG A 346 -12.74 11.56 15.73
CA ARG A 346 -12.99 12.96 16.16
C ARG A 346 -11.71 13.65 16.57
N GLU A 347 -10.83 12.98 17.33
CA GLU A 347 -9.52 13.54 17.70
C GLU A 347 -8.63 13.83 16.49
N GLN A 348 -8.62 12.95 15.49
CA GLN A 348 -7.87 13.16 14.25
C GLN A 348 -8.47 14.32 13.44
N LEU A 349 -9.79 14.35 13.28
CA LEU A 349 -10.50 15.40 12.55
C LEU A 349 -10.34 16.78 13.20
N ALA A 350 -10.33 16.86 14.53
CA ALA A 350 -10.08 18.10 15.26
C ALA A 350 -8.66 18.67 15.03
N ARG A 351 -7.71 17.84 14.61
CA ARG A 351 -6.33 18.22 14.27
C ARG A 351 -6.11 18.40 12.78
N ALA A 352 -7.08 18.02 11.94
CA ALA A 352 -6.97 18.07 10.49
C ALA A 352 -7.03 19.53 9.99
N PRO A 353 -5.99 20.03 9.29
CA PRO A 353 -5.98 21.39 8.77
C PRO A 353 -7.15 21.64 7.79
N GLY A 354 -7.84 22.77 7.95
CA GLY A 354 -8.94 23.16 7.05
C GLY A 354 -10.15 22.23 7.10
N ALA A 355 -10.30 21.44 8.16
CA ALA A 355 -11.49 20.61 8.38
C ALA A 355 -12.64 21.49 8.90
N GLN A 356 -13.75 21.51 8.19
CA GLN A 356 -14.94 22.29 8.53
C GLN A 356 -16.17 21.40 8.37
N PRO A 357 -16.65 20.75 9.44
CA PRO A 357 -17.89 19.97 9.35
C PRO A 357 -19.06 20.89 9.01
N GLY A 358 -20.04 20.35 8.30
CA GLY A 358 -21.32 21.01 8.06
C GLY A 358 -22.12 21.18 9.36
N ALA A 359 -23.28 21.83 9.27
CA ALA A 359 -24.22 21.83 10.39
C ALA A 359 -24.65 20.37 10.69
N PRO A 360 -24.85 19.99 11.97
CA PRO A 360 -25.34 18.65 12.30
C PRO A 360 -26.60 18.31 11.51
N GLY A 361 -26.58 17.18 10.78
CA GLY A 361 -27.69 16.75 9.92
C GLY A 361 -27.79 17.44 8.56
N SER A 362 -26.78 18.19 8.11
CA SER A 362 -26.70 18.72 6.74
C SER A 362 -26.69 17.58 5.71
N LEU A 363 -27.75 17.46 4.92
CA LEU A 363 -27.86 16.49 3.83
C LEU A 363 -26.93 16.88 2.66
N HIS A 364 -26.56 15.90 1.83
CA HIS A 364 -25.85 16.16 0.57
C HIS A 364 -26.79 16.86 -0.42
N GLU A 365 -26.66 18.18 -0.56
CA GLU A 365 -27.36 18.94 -1.60
C GLU A 365 -26.65 18.72 -2.94
N GLY A 366 -27.01 17.66 -3.68
CA GLY A 366 -26.55 17.50 -5.06
C GLY A 366 -26.54 16.05 -5.57
N THR A 367 -27.68 15.57 -6.06
CA THR A 367 -27.70 14.45 -7.01
C THR A 367 -28.31 14.96 -8.31
N VAL A 368 -27.46 15.31 -9.28
CA VAL A 368 -27.87 15.48 -10.67
C VAL A 368 -27.80 14.10 -11.32
N SER A 369 -28.97 13.55 -11.68
CA SER A 369 -29.11 12.28 -12.40
C SER A 369 -28.56 12.42 -13.83
N LEU A 370 -27.29 12.07 -14.05
CA LEU A 370 -26.73 11.80 -15.37
C LEU A 370 -25.95 10.48 -15.33
N SER A 371 -26.11 9.64 -16.36
CA SER A 371 -25.60 8.27 -16.43
C SER A 371 -24.08 8.20 -16.48
N PHE A 372 -23.51 7.24 -15.74
CA PHE A 372 -22.09 6.96 -15.56
C PHE A 372 -21.33 6.46 -16.82
N GLU A 373 -22.02 6.23 -17.94
CA GLU A 373 -21.42 5.63 -19.16
C GLU A 373 -20.44 6.56 -19.91
N ASP A 374 -20.35 7.85 -19.57
CA ASP A 374 -19.52 8.82 -20.31
C ASP A 374 -18.07 8.97 -19.79
N LEU A 375 -17.69 8.33 -18.68
CA LEU A 375 -16.36 8.52 -18.07
C LEU A 375 -15.26 7.56 -18.58
N HIS A 376 -15.60 6.55 -19.37
CA HIS A 376 -14.63 5.56 -19.87
C HIS A 376 -14.66 5.42 -21.41
N HIS A 377 -14.35 6.52 -22.10
CA HIS A 377 -13.86 6.46 -23.48
C HIS A 377 -12.87 7.57 -23.79
N VAL A 378 -11.67 7.50 -23.19
CA VAL A 378 -10.44 8.00 -23.85
C VAL A 378 -9.30 7.02 -23.53
N ALA A 379 -8.96 6.26 -24.58
CA ALA A 379 -7.80 5.41 -24.89
C ALA A 379 -6.84 4.94 -23.77
#